data_AF-A0A2A4FZC1-F1
#
_entry.id   AF-A0A2A4FZC1-F1
#
_cell.length_a   1.000
_cell.length_b   1.000
_cell.length_c   1.000
_cell.angle_alpha   90.00
_cell.angle_beta   90.00
_cell.angle_gamma   90.00
#
_symmetry.space_group_name_H-M   'P 1'
#
loop_
_entity.id
_entity.type
_entity.pdbx_description
1 polymer ?
#
loop_
_entity_poly.entity_id
_entity_poly.type
_entity_poly.pdbx_seq_one_letter_code
_entity_poly.pdbx_strand_id
1 'polypeptide(L)' 'MSLIGAALGLIAETGRLMVGQSSYRAYLDHMAAHHPGAPVMDERAFFRSRQEARYGGRNGGKCC' A
#
# COMPACT_ATOMS: atom_id res chain seq x y z
N MET A 1 -5.73 20.20 14.98
CA MET A 1 -5.88 19.45 13.71
C MET A 1 -6.90 20.16 12.83
N SER A 2 -6.53 20.61 11.64
CA SER A 2 -7.46 21.29 10.72
C SER A 2 -8.41 20.25 10.09
N LEU A 3 -9.73 20.44 10.25
CA LEU A 3 -10.78 19.56 9.71
C LEU A 3 -10.63 19.30 8.20
N ILE A 4 -10.13 20.29 7.47
CA ILE A 4 -9.88 20.21 6.02
C ILE A 4 -8.78 19.17 5.73
N GLY A 5 -7.71 19.15 6.52
CA GLY A 5 -6.61 18.18 6.35
C GLY A 5 -7.05 16.74 6.63
N ALA A 6 -7.92 16.54 7.62
CA ALA A 6 -8.46 15.21 7.93
C ALA A 6 -9.39 14.70 6.80
N ALA A 7 -10.23 15.57 6.25
CA ALA A 7 -11.11 15.21 5.14
C ALA A 7 -10.34 14.82 3.86
N LEU A 8 -9.29 15.57 3.51
CA LEU A 8 -8.41 15.25 2.38
C LEU A 8 -7.67 13.92 2.58
N GLY A 9 -7.20 13.63 3.79
CA GLY A 9 -6.57 12.36 4.13
C GLY A 9 -7.51 11.17 3.92
N LEU A 10 -8.77 11.29 4.36
CA LEU A 10 -9.78 10.24 4.21
C LEU A 10 -10.14 9.97 2.74
N ILE A 11 -10.32 11.03 1.95
CA ILE A 11 -10.62 10.93 0.51
C ILE A 11 -9.46 10.28 -0.24
N ALA A 12 -8.21 10.63 0.08
CA ALA A 12 -7.04 10.01 -0.51
C ALA A 12 -6.93 8.52 -0.18
N GLU A 13 -7.25 8.13 1.06
CA GLU A 13 -7.22 6.73 1.49
C GLU A 13 -8.33 5.90 0.83
N THR A 14 -9.55 6.44 0.74
CA THR A 14 -10.65 5.79 0.01
C THR A 14 -10.35 5.69 -1.49
N GLY A 15 -9.79 6.73 -2.11
CA GLY A 15 -9.37 6.68 -3.51
C GLY A 15 -8.28 5.62 -3.78
N ARG A 16 -7.33 5.45 -2.86
CA ARG A 16 -6.30 4.41 -2.91
C ARG A 16 -6.89 3.00 -2.88
N LEU A 17 -7.89 2.76 -2.03
CA LEU A 17 -8.61 1.48 -1.94
C LEU A 17 -9.35 1.16 -3.25
N MET A 18 -10.02 2.15 -3.84
CA MET A 18 -10.75 1.98 -5.12
C MET A 18 -9.82 1.58 -6.27
N VAL A 19 -8.58 2.07 -6.25
CA VAL A 19 -7.56 1.79 -7.26
C VAL A 19 -6.75 0.53 -6.91
N GLY A 20 -7.00 -0.10 -5.76
CA GLY A 20 -6.25 -1.26 -5.28
C GLY A 20 -4.79 -0.93 -4.95
N GLN A 21 -4.49 0.33 -4.62
CA GLN A 21 -3.15 0.82 -4.35
C GLN A 21 -3.01 1.12 -2.86
N SER A 22 -2.50 0.17 -2.06
CA SER A 22 -2.18 0.45 -0.65
C SER A 22 -1.07 1.49 -0.54
N SER A 23 -1.15 2.38 0.46
CA SER A 23 -0.05 3.30 0.77
C SER A 23 1.12 2.52 1.38
N TYR A 24 2.35 3.06 1.26
CA TYR A 24 3.53 2.44 1.88
C TYR A 24 3.39 2.34 3.40
N ARG A 25 2.74 3.32 4.04
CA ARG A 25 2.44 3.25 5.47
C ARG A 25 1.48 2.12 5.83
N ALA A 26 0.40 1.94 5.07
CA ALA A 26 -0.51 0.81 5.27
C ALA A 26 0.20 -0.54 5.09
N TYR A 27 1.18 -0.62 4.16
CA TYR A 27 2.05 -1.79 4.03
C TYR A 27 2.90 -2.03 5.28
N LEU A 28 3.56 -1.01 5.83
CA LEU A 28 4.33 -1.14 7.06
C LEU A 28 3.47 -1.55 8.25
N ASP A 29 2.29 -0.95 8.40
CA ASP A 29 1.33 -1.29 9.46
C ASP A 29 0.87 -2.76 9.32
N HIS A 30 0.60 -3.22 8.10
CA HIS A 30 0.27 -4.62 7.83
C HIS A 30 1.44 -5.57 8.16
N MET A 31 2.66 -5.23 7.74
CA MET A 31 3.85 -6.04 8.03
C MET A 31 4.11 -6.12 9.53
N ALA A 32 3.96 -5.02 10.26
CA ALA A 32 4.11 -4.99 11.71
C ALA A 32 3.04 -5.84 12.42
N ALA A 33 1.79 -5.80 11.94
CA ALA A 33 0.68 -6.52 12.54
C ALA A 33 0.66 -8.02 12.23
N HIS A 34 1.02 -8.41 11.01
CA HIS A 34 0.83 -9.78 10.51
C HIS A 34 2.13 -10.54 10.25
N HIS A 35 3.25 -9.83 10.08
CA HIS A 35 4.55 -10.42 9.76
C HIS A 35 5.67 -9.86 10.66
N PRO A 36 5.53 -9.95 12.00
CA PRO A 36 6.53 -9.43 12.92
C PRO A 36 7.90 -10.09 12.68
N GLY A 37 8.92 -9.28 12.48
CA GLY A 37 10.31 -9.75 12.25
C GLY A 37 10.64 -10.07 10.79
N ALA A 38 9.69 -10.01 9.86
CA ALA A 38 9.99 -10.11 8.44
C ALA A 38 10.65 -8.82 7.92
N PRO A 39 11.64 -8.90 7.02
CA PRO A 39 12.22 -7.72 6.40
C PRO A 39 11.15 -7.02 5.53
N VAL A 40 11.03 -5.71 5.72
CA VAL A 40 10.12 -4.87 4.91
C VAL A 40 10.84 -4.39 3.65
N MET A 41 10.10 -4.31 2.54
CA MET A 41 10.59 -3.69 1.31
C MET A 41 10.79 -2.19 1.54
N ASP A 42 11.75 -1.61 0.84
CA ASP A 42 11.81 -0.15 0.72
C ASP A 42 10.63 0.39 -0.12
N GLU A 43 10.39 1.70 -0.03
CA GLU A 43 9.27 2.35 -0.70
C GLU A 43 9.29 2.13 -2.22
N ARG A 44 10.46 2.21 -2.86
CA ARG A 44 10.59 2.06 -4.32
C ARG A 44 10.30 0.63 -4.76
N ALA A 45 10.78 -0.36 -4.01
CA ALA A 45 10.50 -1.77 -4.23
C ALA A 45 9.01 -2.08 -4.04
N PHE A 46 8.39 -1.52 -3.00
CA PHE A 46 6.94 -1.60 -2.80
C PHE A 46 6.18 -1.03 -4.00
N PHE A 47 6.47 0.19 -4.44
CA PHE A 47 5.81 0.79 -5.60
C PHE A 47 5.98 -0.02 -6.88
N ARG A 48 7.16 -0.62 -7.09
CA ARG A 48 7.40 -1.50 -8.24
C ARG A 48 6.57 -2.77 -8.15
N SER A 49 6.54 -3.42 -6.99
CA SER A 49 5.72 -4.61 -6.73
C SER A 49 4.24 -4.35 -7.02
N ARG A 50 3.71 -3.18 -6.65
CA ARG A 50 2.32 -2.82 -6.97
C ARG A 50 2.08 -2.58 -8.46
N GLN A 51 3.05 -1.97 -9.15
CA GLN A 51 2.98 -1.78 -10.61
C GLN A 51 3.04 -3.11 -11.35
N GLU A 52 3.95 -4.01 -10.96
CA GLU A 52 4.05 -5.36 -11.52
C GLU A 52 2.78 -6.17 -11.27
N ALA A 53 2.21 -6.09 -10.07
CA ALA A 53 0.95 -6.79 -9.76
C ALA A 53 -0.22 -6.34 -10.65
N ARG A 54 -0.22 -5.07 -11.08
CA ARG A 54 -1.29 -4.48 -11.91
C ARG A 54 -1.04 -4.60 -13.41
N TYR A 55 0.21 -4.44 -13.85
CA TYR A 55 0.56 -4.27 -15.27
C TYR A 55 1.52 -5.34 -15.79
N GLY A 56 2.08 -6.19 -14.93
CA GLY A 56 3.19 -7.10 -15.26
C GLY A 56 2.83 -8.34 -16.08
N GLY A 57 1.55 -8.61 -16.38
CA GLY A 57 1.10 -9.64 -17.32
C GLY A 57 1.44 -11.11 -17.01
N ARG A 58 2.33 -11.38 -16.04
CA ARG A 58 2.74 -12.71 -15.58
C ARG A 58 2.62 -12.75 -14.05
N ASN A 59 1.60 -13.47 -13.57
CA ASN A 59 1.37 -13.75 -12.15
C ASN A 59 1.20 -12.50 -11.27
N GLY A 60 0.05 -11.85 -11.40
CA GLY A 60 -0.42 -10.83 -10.45
C GLY A 60 -0.22 -11.32 -9.01
N GLY A 61 0.57 -10.55 -8.25
CA GLY A 61 1.24 -10.98 -7.04
C GLY A 61 0.34 -11.73 -6.06
N LYS A 62 0.65 -13.01 -5.87
CA LYS A 62 0.29 -13.74 -4.66
C LYS A 62 1.19 -13.25 -3.53
N CYS A 63 0.89 -12.08 -2.98
CA CYS A 63 1.27 -11.79 -1.62
C CYS A 63 0.05 -12.12 -0.78
N CYS A 64 0.09 -13.32 -0.20
CA CYS A 64 -0.92 -13.95 0.67
C CYS A 64 -2.28 -14.16 0.00
#